data_AF-A0A0J6XMV8-F1
#
_entry.id   AF-A0A0J6XMV8-F1
#
_cell.length_a   1.000
_cell.length_b   1.000
_cell.length_c   1.000
_cell.angle_alpha   90.00
_cell.angle_beta   90.00
_cell.angle_gamma   90.00
#
_symmetry.space_group_name_H-M   'P 1'
#
loop_
_entity.id
_entity.type
_entity.pdbx_description
1 polymer ?
#
loop_
_entity_poly.entity_id
_entity_poly.type
_entity_poly.pdbx_seq_one_letter_code
_entity_poly.pdbx_strand_id
1 'polypeptide(L)'
;MSQSPTPRSLVGGAPQATYVLRFDGRELTAQAGQSIAAVLWAAGILAWRTTRQGGAPRGAFCGIGSCHDCLVTVNGRPNQRACLVPARPGDTVTTQEGTGHATPEPGR
;
A
#
# COMPACT_ATOMS: atom_id res chain seq x y z
N MET A 1 -10.50 20.50 -26.43
CA MET A 1 -9.24 19.92 -25.91
C MET A 1 -9.37 18.40 -25.99
N SER A 2 -8.72 17.76 -26.96
CA SER A 2 -8.77 16.30 -27.10
C SER A 2 -7.83 15.69 -26.05
N GLN A 3 -8.35 14.92 -25.10
CA GLN A 3 -7.51 14.22 -24.12
C GLN A 3 -6.65 13.18 -24.86
N SER A 4 -5.33 13.19 -24.59
CA SER A 4 -4.44 12.17 -25.11
C SER A 4 -4.88 10.79 -24.62
N PRO A 5 -4.84 9.76 -25.49
CA PRO A 5 -5.19 8.41 -25.08
C PRO A 5 -4.28 7.95 -23.94
N THR A 6 -4.90 7.44 -22.88
CA THR A 6 -4.20 6.83 -21.74
C THR A 6 -3.89 5.37 -22.03
N PRO A 7 -2.88 4.76 -21.38
CA PRO A 7 -2.66 3.31 -21.49
C PRO A 7 -3.93 2.50 -21.21
N ARG A 8 -4.73 2.92 -20.22
CA ARG A 8 -5.99 2.27 -19.88
C ARG A 8 -7.03 2.34 -21.00
N SER A 9 -7.18 3.50 -21.66
CA SER A 9 -8.15 3.65 -22.75
C SER A 9 -7.73 2.84 -23.99
N LEU A 10 -6.42 2.74 -24.27
CA LEU A 10 -5.91 2.00 -25.42
C LEU A 10 -6.20 0.49 -25.33
N VAL A 11 -6.20 -0.07 -24.12
CA VAL A 11 -6.48 -1.50 -23.89
C VAL A 11 -7.96 -1.79 -23.60
N GLY A 12 -8.86 -0.81 -23.75
CA GLY A 12 -10.28 -0.98 -23.48
C GLY A 12 -10.64 -1.14 -21.99
N GLY A 13 -9.82 -0.60 -21.08
CA GLY A 13 -10.05 -0.71 -19.64
C GLY A 13 -11.22 0.17 -19.15
N ALA A 14 -12.31 -0.44 -18.70
CA ALA A 14 -13.45 0.27 -18.10
C ALA A 14 -13.15 0.74 -16.67
N PRO A 15 -13.82 1.79 -16.13
CA PRO A 15 -13.65 2.24 -14.75
C PRO A 15 -13.83 1.09 -13.75
N GLN A 16 -12.94 0.99 -12.77
CA GLN A 16 -13.02 -0.03 -11.72
C GLN A 16 -13.88 0.49 -10.56
N ALA A 17 -14.58 -0.42 -9.88
CA ALA A 17 -15.28 -0.08 -8.64
C ALA A 17 -14.30 0.54 -7.64
N THR A 18 -14.78 1.55 -6.90
CA THR A 18 -13.97 2.26 -5.91
C THR A 18 -14.45 1.89 -4.50
N TYR A 19 -13.53 1.87 -3.55
CA TYR A 19 -13.84 1.65 -2.14
C TYR A 19 -12.84 2.38 -1.26
N VAL A 20 -13.17 2.48 0.03
CA VAL A 20 -12.32 3.12 1.03
C VAL A 20 -11.47 2.06 1.73
N LEU A 21 -10.19 2.40 1.92
CA LEU A 21 -9.33 1.81 2.94
C LEU A 21 -8.79 2.90 3.84
N ARG A 22 -8.27 2.54 5.01
CA ARG A 22 -7.67 3.48 5.96
C ARG A 22 -6.15 3.28 6.00
N PHE A 23 -5.41 4.36 5.88
CA PHE A 23 -3.96 4.39 6.05
C PHE A 23 -3.61 5.38 7.18
N ASP A 24 -3.03 4.88 8.28
CA ASP A 24 -2.75 5.66 9.50
C ASP A 24 -3.96 6.48 9.97
N GLY A 25 -5.14 5.87 9.91
CA GLY A 25 -6.40 6.50 10.27
C GLY A 25 -7.01 7.43 9.20
N ARG A 26 -6.28 7.77 8.13
CA ARG A 26 -6.76 8.59 7.00
C ARG A 26 -7.46 7.72 5.96
N GLU A 27 -8.62 8.15 5.47
CA GLU A 27 -9.33 7.46 4.40
C GLU A 27 -8.66 7.71 3.05
N LEU A 28 -8.43 6.63 2.29
CA LEU A 28 -7.90 6.65 0.94
C LEU A 28 -8.85 5.93 -0.01
N THR A 29 -9.02 6.49 -1.21
CA THR A 29 -9.79 5.87 -2.28
C THR A 29 -8.93 4.86 -3.01
N ALA A 30 -9.36 3.59 -2.98
CA ALA A 30 -8.79 2.51 -3.75
C ALA A 30 -9.68 2.16 -4.94
N GLN A 31 -9.05 1.78 -6.05
CA GLN A 31 -9.70 1.18 -7.21
C GLN A 31 -9.57 -0.35 -7.13
N ALA A 32 -10.61 -1.08 -7.51
CA ALA A 32 -10.57 -2.53 -7.60
C ALA A 32 -9.39 -2.99 -8.48
N GLY A 33 -8.59 -3.93 -7.96
CA GLY A 33 -7.39 -4.46 -8.61
C GLY A 33 -6.08 -3.76 -8.22
N GLN A 34 -6.11 -2.65 -7.50
CA GLN A 34 -4.89 -2.04 -6.96
C GLN A 34 -4.28 -2.89 -5.83
N SER A 35 -2.95 -2.90 -5.74
CA SER A 35 -2.25 -3.26 -4.51
C SER A 35 -2.29 -2.09 -3.53
N ILE A 36 -2.03 -2.34 -2.25
CA ILE A 36 -1.92 -1.29 -1.23
C ILE A 36 -0.89 -0.23 -1.65
N ALA A 37 0.26 -0.65 -2.18
CA ALA A 37 1.27 0.30 -2.66
C ALA A 37 0.75 1.19 -3.79
N ALA A 38 -0.05 0.65 -4.72
CA ALA A 38 -0.63 1.42 -5.80
C ALA A 38 -1.67 2.44 -5.29
N VAL A 39 -2.42 2.10 -4.24
CA VAL A 39 -3.34 3.04 -3.57
C VAL A 39 -2.55 4.19 -2.93
N LEU A 40 -1.48 3.87 -2.19
CA LEU A 40 -0.62 4.88 -1.56
C LEU A 40 0.00 5.83 -2.59
N TRP A 41 0.53 5.30 -3.69
CA TRP A 41 1.05 6.12 -4.80
C TRP A 41 -0.02 7.00 -5.43
N ALA A 42 -1.23 6.48 -5.69
CA ALA A 42 -2.34 7.26 -6.23
C ALA A 42 -2.76 8.40 -5.30
N ALA A 43 -2.57 8.24 -3.98
CA ALA A 43 -2.77 9.27 -2.96
C ALA A 43 -1.56 10.21 -2.76
N GLY A 44 -0.48 10.07 -3.55
CA GLY A 44 0.74 10.87 -3.44
C GLY A 44 1.68 10.46 -2.29
N ILE A 45 1.44 9.33 -1.64
CA ILE A 45 2.25 8.81 -0.54
C ILE A 45 3.34 7.91 -1.12
N LEU A 46 4.56 8.45 -1.24
CA LEU A 46 5.69 7.75 -1.85
C LEU A 46 6.59 7.04 -0.83
N ALA A 47 6.53 7.44 0.44
CA ALA A 47 7.26 6.84 1.55
C ALA A 47 6.36 6.73 2.78
N TRP A 48 6.47 5.61 3.51
CA TRP A 48 5.62 5.26 4.66
C TRP A 48 6.36 4.43 5.72
N ARG A 49 7.66 4.27 5.60
CA ARG A 49 8.52 3.77 6.68
C ARG A 49 9.91 4.32 6.49
N THR A 50 10.78 4.05 7.46
CA THR A 50 12.18 4.43 7.38
C THR A 50 13.11 3.22 7.48
N THR A 51 14.35 3.37 7.01
CA THR A 51 15.40 2.38 7.25
C THR A 51 15.77 2.39 8.73
N ARG A 52 16.06 1.19 9.26
CA ARG A 52 16.49 1.03 10.66
C ARG A 52 17.71 1.87 10.99
N GLN A 53 18.68 1.91 10.08
CA GLN A 53 19.88 2.74 10.21
C GLN A 53 19.70 3.99 9.35
N GLY A 54 19.94 5.16 9.94
CA GLY A 54 19.94 6.45 9.24
C GLY A 54 18.55 7.03 8.91
N GLY A 55 17.44 6.32 9.17
CA GLY A 55 16.10 6.88 9.04
C GLY A 55 15.70 7.30 7.62
N ALA A 56 16.34 6.74 6.59
CA ALA A 56 16.05 7.12 5.21
C ALA A 56 14.63 6.67 4.82
N PRO A 57 13.84 7.52 4.12
CA PRO A 57 12.47 7.21 3.74
C PRO A 57 12.42 6.02 2.78
N ARG A 58 11.45 5.13 2.99
CA ARG A 58 11.22 3.93 2.19
C ARG A 58 9.73 3.76 1.87
N GLY A 59 9.49 3.13 0.73
CA GLY A 59 8.18 2.81 0.19
C GLY A 59 8.30 1.75 -0.90
N ALA A 60 7.30 1.66 -1.78
CA ALA A 60 7.39 0.77 -2.93
C ALA A 60 8.47 1.25 -3.91
N PHE A 61 9.32 0.32 -4.32
CA PHE A 61 10.36 0.54 -5.32
C PHE A 61 10.31 -0.55 -6.40
N CYS A 62 10.59 -1.82 -6.03
CA CYS A 62 10.66 -2.89 -7.01
C CYS A 62 9.30 -3.35 -7.56
N GLY A 63 8.19 -3.11 -6.85
CA GLY A 63 6.86 -3.59 -7.23
C GLY A 63 6.64 -5.11 -7.20
N ILE A 64 7.71 -5.91 -7.13
CA ILE A 64 7.68 -7.39 -7.26
C ILE A 64 7.93 -8.14 -5.94
N GLY A 65 8.10 -7.41 -4.83
CA GLY A 65 8.25 -7.99 -3.50
C GLY A 65 9.66 -8.43 -3.09
N SER A 66 10.68 -8.18 -3.91
CA SER A 66 12.06 -8.58 -3.61
C SER A 66 12.79 -7.62 -2.65
N CYS A 67 12.54 -6.30 -2.73
CA CYS A 67 13.34 -5.31 -2.00
C CYS A 67 12.97 -5.13 -0.51
N HIS A 68 11.76 -5.51 -0.09
CA HIS A 68 11.26 -5.34 1.28
C HIS A 68 11.23 -3.88 1.81
N ASP A 69 11.33 -2.87 0.95
CA ASP A 69 11.21 -1.46 1.35
C ASP A 69 9.75 -1.02 1.58
N CYS A 70 8.79 -1.76 1.06
CA CYS A 70 7.36 -1.44 1.07
C CYS A 70 6.57 -2.05 2.24
N LEU A 71 7.23 -2.40 3.34
CA LEU A 71 6.57 -3.08 4.46
C LEU A 71 5.53 -2.19 5.14
N VAL A 72 4.40 -2.79 5.47
CA VAL A 72 3.27 -2.19 6.19
C VAL A 72 2.65 -3.22 7.14
N THR A 73 1.84 -2.75 8.08
CA THR A 73 0.91 -3.60 8.82
C THR A 73 -0.46 -3.52 8.17
N VAL A 74 -1.09 -4.67 7.89
CA VAL A 74 -2.43 -4.74 7.27
C VAL A 74 -3.34 -5.55 8.18
N ASN A 75 -4.41 -4.93 8.68
CA ASN A 75 -5.39 -5.57 9.56
C ASN A 75 -4.71 -6.28 10.76
N GLY A 76 -3.76 -5.59 11.40
CA GLY A 76 -2.97 -6.10 12.52
C GLY A 76 -1.85 -7.08 12.15
N ARG A 77 -1.70 -7.46 10.88
CA ARG A 77 -0.62 -8.36 10.42
C ARG A 77 0.59 -7.56 9.95
N PRO A 78 1.73 -7.61 10.65
CA PRO A 78 2.93 -6.89 10.26
C PRO A 78 3.68 -7.60 9.12
N ASN A 79 4.74 -6.97 8.63
CA ASN A 79 5.66 -7.46 7.61
C ASN A 79 5.01 -7.76 6.25
N GLN A 80 3.90 -7.08 5.95
CA GLN A 80 3.20 -7.24 4.70
C GLN A 80 3.86 -6.38 3.62
N ARG A 81 4.18 -6.99 2.47
CA ARG A 81 4.72 -6.26 1.33
C ARG A 81 3.58 -5.55 0.60
N ALA A 82 3.43 -4.24 0.81
CA ALA A 82 2.33 -3.45 0.25
C ALA A 82 2.20 -3.59 -1.28
N CYS A 83 3.30 -3.85 -1.99
CA CYS A 83 3.27 -4.06 -3.44
C CYS A 83 2.61 -5.36 -3.89
N LEU A 84 2.57 -6.38 -3.03
CA LEU A 84 1.97 -7.68 -3.34
C LEU A 84 0.59 -7.89 -2.72
N VAL A 85 0.22 -7.06 -1.73
CA VAL A 85 -1.08 -7.20 -1.07
C VAL A 85 -2.15 -6.45 -1.88
N PRO A 86 -3.18 -7.15 -2.40
CA PRO A 86 -4.33 -6.50 -3.01
C PRO A 86 -5.07 -5.67 -1.95
N ALA A 87 -5.42 -4.43 -2.28
CA ALA A 87 -6.29 -3.63 -1.44
C ALA A 87 -7.70 -4.25 -1.44
N ARG A 88 -8.39 -4.16 -0.29
CA ARG A 88 -9.77 -4.61 -0.12
C ARG A 88 -10.60 -3.54 0.59
N PRO A 89 -11.93 -3.52 0.37
CA PRO A 89 -12.83 -2.63 1.09
C PRO A 89 -12.66 -2.79 2.60
N GLY A 90 -12.49 -1.67 3.30
CA GLY A 90 -12.39 -1.65 4.77
C GLY A 90 -11.02 -2.04 5.34
N ASP A 91 -10.01 -2.30 4.51
CA ASP A 91 -8.66 -2.58 5.01
C ASP A 91 -8.16 -1.43 5.89
N THR A 92 -7.54 -1.79 7.01
CA THR A 92 -6.79 -0.88 7.88
C THR A 92 -5.31 -1.15 7.71
N VAL A 93 -4.61 -0.17 7.16
CA VAL A 93 -3.18 -0.20 6.87
C VAL A 93 -2.48 0.81 7.78
N THR A 94 -1.35 0.44 8.35
CA THR A 94 -0.53 1.37 9.13
C THR A 94 0.94 1.27 8.74
N THR A 95 1.64 2.39 8.90
CA THR A 95 3.10 2.45 8.79
C THR A 95 3.73 1.40 9.71
N GLN A 96 4.75 0.72 9.23
CA GLN A 96 5.49 -0.23 10.05
C GLN A 96 6.80 0.39 10.54
N GLU A 97 6.93 0.42 11.86
CA GLU A 97 8.18 0.72 12.55
C GLU A 97 8.87 -0.57 13.04
N GLY A 98 10.20 -0.60 12.98
CA GLY A 98 11.00 -1.74 13.44
C GLY A 98 10.84 -3.02 12.61
N THR A 99 11.05 -4.18 13.25
CA THR A 99 11.05 -5.51 12.59
C THR A 99 9.66 -6.14 12.47
N GLY A 100 8.60 -5.47 12.93
CA GLY A 100 7.23 -5.96 12.81
C GLY A 100 6.98 -7.28 13.56
N HIS A 101 7.66 -7.53 14.68
CA HIS A 101 7.28 -8.65 15.55
C HIS A 101 6.02 -8.22 16.29
N ALA A 102 4.93 -8.98 16.16
CA ALA A 102 3.78 -8.80 17.01
C ALA A 102 4.21 -9.11 18.46
N THR A 103 3.81 -8.29 19.42
CA THR A 103 3.86 -8.69 20.82
C THR A 103 3.06 -9.99 20.93
N PRO A 104 3.57 -11.05 21.58
CA PRO A 104 2.77 -12.25 21.81
C PRO A 104 1.46 -11.84 22.47
N GLU A 105 0.33 -12.36 21.98
CA GLU A 105 -0.92 -12.23 22.72
C GLU A 105 -0.70 -12.79 24.14
N PRO A 106 -1.11 -12.09 25.21
CA PRO A 106 -1.04 -12.65 26.54
C PRO A 106 -1.91 -13.92 26.59
N GLY A 107 -1.28 -15.09 26.69
CA GLY A 107 -1.99 -16.36 26.95
C GLY A 107 -1.95 -17.44 25.85
N ARG A 108 -0.97 -17.45 24.95
CA ARG A 108 -0.62 -18.67 24.18
C ARG A 108 0.82 -19.10 24.44
#